data_AF-A0AAE2Y391-F1
#
_entry.id   AF-A0AAE2Y391-F1
#
_cell.length_a   1.000
_cell.length_b   1.000
_cell.length_c   1.000
_cell.angle_alpha   90.00
_cell.angle_beta   90.00
_cell.angle_gamma   90.00
#
_symmetry.space_group_name_H-M   'P 1'
#
loop_
_entity.id
_entity.type
_entity.pdbx_description
1 polymer ?
#
loop_
_entity_poly.entity_id
_entity_poly.type
_entity_poly.pdbx_seq_one_letter_code
_entity_poly.pdbx_strand_id
1 'polypeptide(L)'
;MLSADVDELIRGLSEASRVVKAKGEHLDLFRVAYHAATSLKSYCVDFSDKSGEAPYSFEARLLSLEDGEKTVKRIRVAGGLEGIELKVWGSSKEKAEKKIGELSQKVEETLSRIGKMSVENVQRFHSAVTIERKLDMSLNRLLTGATRQQVYFDLADARERIILLLGHFDSSIIQMEKMLEDLTKLDKDAPIKKEVGEKMALEILKWKRKISDYISQLK
;
A
#
# COMPACT_ATOMS: atom_id res chain seq x y z
N MET A 1 14.38 13.17 7.24
CA MET A 1 13.64 13.35 5.97
C MET A 1 13.84 12.04 5.21
N LEU A 2 12.79 11.26 4.95
CA LEU A 2 12.91 10.14 4.00
C LEU A 2 12.87 10.77 2.61
N SER A 3 13.98 11.37 2.19
CA SER A 3 14.28 11.57 0.77
C SER A 3 14.58 10.18 0.23
N ALA A 4 13.53 9.39 -0.03
CA ALA A 4 13.72 8.05 -0.53
C ALA A 4 13.59 8.12 -2.04
N ASP A 5 14.66 8.55 -2.71
CA ASP A 5 14.95 7.92 -3.97
C ASP A 5 15.05 6.42 -3.66
N VAL A 6 14.04 5.66 -4.08
CA VAL A 6 13.97 4.23 -3.75
C VAL A 6 15.18 3.49 -4.33
N ASP A 7 15.80 4.05 -5.38
CA ASP A 7 17.02 3.51 -5.95
C ASP A 7 18.22 3.68 -5.00
N GLU A 8 18.25 4.74 -4.19
CA GLU A 8 19.22 4.87 -3.08
C GLU A 8 18.94 3.85 -1.96
N LEU A 9 17.67 3.54 -1.68
CA LEU A 9 17.31 2.57 -0.64
C LEU A 9 17.77 1.14 -0.96
N ILE A 10 17.84 0.78 -2.24
CA ILE A 10 18.27 -0.56 -2.68
C ILE A 10 19.77 -0.65 -2.99
N ARG A 11 20.47 0.49 -2.99
CA ARG A 11 21.90 0.53 -3.35
C ARG A 11 22.72 -0.30 -2.35
N GLY A 12 23.44 -1.28 -2.88
CA GLY A 12 24.29 -2.18 -2.08
C GLY A 12 23.53 -3.30 -1.37
N LEU A 13 22.23 -3.46 -1.60
CA LEU A 13 21.44 -4.57 -1.09
C LEU A 13 21.49 -5.78 -2.04
N SER A 14 21.29 -6.98 -1.47
CA SER A 14 21.16 -8.22 -2.24
C SER A 14 19.72 -8.39 -2.72
N GLU A 15 19.54 -8.73 -4.00
CA GLU A 15 18.23 -8.98 -4.62
C GLU A 15 17.85 -10.46 -4.60
N ALA A 16 16.58 -10.74 -4.40
CA ALA A 16 15.93 -12.01 -4.75
C ALA A 16 14.61 -11.73 -5.49
N SER A 17 14.26 -12.58 -6.45
CA SER A 17 13.05 -12.41 -7.28
C SER A 17 12.28 -13.70 -7.46
N ARG A 18 10.94 -13.61 -7.49
CA ARG A 18 10.05 -14.73 -7.80
C ARG A 18 8.86 -14.25 -8.61
N VAL A 19 8.26 -15.17 -9.37
CA VAL A 19 6.98 -14.93 -10.05
C VAL A 19 5.96 -15.90 -9.48
N VAL A 20 4.88 -15.38 -8.91
CA VAL A 20 3.73 -16.16 -8.47
C VAL A 20 2.77 -16.26 -9.64
N LYS A 21 2.61 -17.47 -10.19
CA LYS A 21 1.69 -17.72 -11.29
C LYS A 21 0.25 -17.61 -10.81
N ALA A 22 -0.53 -16.76 -11.46
CA ALA A 22 -1.94 -16.56 -11.14
C ALA A 22 -2.70 -16.14 -12.39
N LYS A 23 -3.98 -16.53 -12.47
CA LYS A 23 -4.91 -16.09 -13.50
C LYS A 23 -5.89 -15.09 -12.90
N GLY A 24 -6.27 -14.07 -13.66
CA GLY A 24 -7.23 -13.06 -13.25
C GLY A 24 -6.93 -11.71 -13.88
N GLU A 25 -7.79 -10.74 -13.59
CA GLU A 25 -7.57 -9.35 -13.98
C GLU A 25 -6.31 -8.79 -13.29
N HIS A 26 -5.46 -8.11 -14.05
CA HIS A 26 -4.16 -7.64 -13.56
C HIS A 26 -4.29 -6.70 -12.35
N LEU A 27 -5.31 -5.84 -12.35
CA LEU A 27 -5.59 -4.92 -11.24
C LEU A 27 -5.94 -5.69 -9.96
N ASP A 28 -6.69 -6.79 -10.08
CA ASP A 28 -7.08 -7.60 -8.93
C ASP A 28 -5.90 -8.39 -8.41
N LEU A 29 -5.08 -8.98 -9.30
CA LEU A 29 -3.80 -9.61 -8.93
C LEU A 29 -2.87 -8.63 -8.21
N PHE A 30 -2.79 -7.37 -8.68
CA PHE A 30 -2.00 -6.34 -8.01
C PHE A 30 -2.55 -6.04 -6.61
N ARG A 31 -3.87 -5.91 -6.44
CA ARG A 31 -4.50 -5.70 -5.12
C ARG A 31 -4.19 -6.85 -4.16
N VAL A 32 -4.26 -8.09 -4.63
CA VAL A 32 -3.88 -9.26 -3.82
C VAL A 32 -2.46 -9.15 -3.31
N ALA A 33 -1.51 -8.91 -4.23
CA ALA A 33 -0.11 -8.82 -3.86
C ALA A 33 0.20 -7.62 -2.97
N TYR A 34 -0.41 -6.46 -3.26
CA TYR A 34 -0.28 -5.26 -2.47
C TYR A 34 -0.65 -5.52 -1.01
N HIS A 35 -1.83 -6.09 -0.78
CA HIS A 35 -2.29 -6.45 0.57
C HIS A 35 -1.38 -7.49 1.23
N ALA A 36 -0.94 -8.51 0.48
CA ALA A 36 0.00 -9.50 1.00
C ALA A 36 1.29 -8.84 1.51
N ALA A 37 1.88 -7.91 0.75
CA ALA A 37 3.08 -7.19 1.19
C ALA A 37 2.83 -6.25 2.37
N THR A 38 1.75 -5.46 2.36
CA THR A 38 1.46 -4.54 3.47
C THR A 38 1.12 -5.28 4.77
N SER A 39 0.50 -6.47 4.68
CA SER A 39 0.25 -7.35 5.84
C SER A 39 1.54 -7.82 6.52
N LEU A 40 2.67 -7.82 5.81
CA LEU A 40 4.01 -8.06 6.34
C LEU A 40 4.66 -6.75 6.83
N LYS A 41 3.91 -5.94 7.56
CA LYS A 41 4.34 -4.68 8.20
C LYS A 41 5.13 -3.76 7.27
N SER A 42 4.69 -3.67 6.02
CA SER A 42 5.34 -2.86 4.99
C SER A 42 4.49 -1.64 4.64
N TYR A 43 5.16 -0.56 4.25
CA TYR A 43 4.53 0.69 3.88
C TYR A 43 4.98 1.06 2.46
N CYS A 44 4.04 1.53 1.63
CA CYS A 44 4.35 1.94 0.27
C CYS A 44 5.20 3.22 0.29
N VAL A 45 6.33 3.18 -0.40
CA VAL A 45 7.23 4.33 -0.57
C VAL A 45 7.20 4.87 -1.99
N ASP A 46 6.79 4.05 -2.96
CA ASP A 46 6.61 4.44 -4.34
C ASP A 46 5.53 3.59 -5.02
N PHE A 47 4.75 4.23 -5.89
CA PHE A 47 3.66 3.60 -6.62
C PHE A 47 3.57 4.17 -8.03
N SER A 48 3.56 3.26 -9.01
CA SER A 48 3.42 3.57 -10.43
C SER A 48 2.22 2.83 -11.01
N ASP A 49 1.32 3.60 -11.63
CA ASP A 49 0.15 3.12 -12.38
C ASP A 49 0.29 3.55 -13.83
N LYS A 50 0.54 2.57 -14.70
CA LYS A 50 0.61 2.77 -16.16
C LYS A 50 -0.58 2.13 -16.85
N SER A 51 -1.77 2.20 -16.25
CA SER A 51 -2.98 1.59 -16.83
C SER A 51 -3.40 2.17 -18.18
N GLY A 52 -3.02 3.40 -18.48
CA GLY A 52 -3.33 4.09 -19.75
C GLY A 52 -2.26 3.98 -20.84
N GLU A 53 -1.12 3.32 -20.57
CA GLU A 53 0.02 3.24 -21.48
C GLU A 53 0.34 1.77 -21.82
N ALA A 54 0.75 1.49 -23.06
CA ALA A 54 1.22 0.18 -23.46
C ALA A 54 2.76 0.10 -23.33
N PRO A 55 3.34 -0.92 -22.66
CA PRO A 55 2.65 -1.98 -21.95
C PRO A 55 2.11 -1.52 -20.59
N TYR A 56 0.88 -1.92 -20.30
CA TYR A 56 0.21 -1.68 -19.02
C TYR A 56 1.03 -2.28 -17.87
N SER A 57 1.16 -1.55 -16.76
CA SER A 57 1.77 -2.09 -15.54
C SER A 57 1.30 -1.40 -14.27
N PHE A 58 1.17 -2.19 -13.21
CA PHE A 58 0.99 -1.75 -11.83
C PHE A 58 2.23 -2.13 -11.05
N GLU A 59 2.86 -1.14 -10.42
CA GLU A 59 4.06 -1.37 -9.62
C GLU A 59 3.95 -0.63 -8.28
N ALA A 60 4.31 -1.32 -7.20
CA ALA A 60 4.50 -0.71 -5.89
C ALA A 60 5.85 -1.14 -5.33
N ARG A 61 6.54 -0.19 -4.69
CA ARG A 61 7.72 -0.45 -3.87
C ARG A 61 7.37 -0.17 -2.42
N LEU A 62 7.61 -1.14 -1.56
CA LEU A 62 7.26 -1.10 -0.15
C LEU A 62 8.52 -1.27 0.71
N LEU A 63 8.60 -0.49 1.78
CA LEU A 63 9.67 -0.57 2.76
C LEU A 63 9.15 -1.24 4.03
N SER A 64 9.93 -2.17 4.57
CA SER A 64 9.77 -2.69 5.93
C SER A 64 11.06 -2.49 6.72
N LEU A 65 10.91 -2.17 8.01
CA LEU A 65 11.98 -2.11 8.99
C LEU A 65 11.69 -3.18 10.06
N GLU A 66 12.48 -4.25 10.05
CA GLU A 66 12.39 -5.34 11.02
C GLU A 66 13.76 -5.51 11.67
N ASP A 67 13.82 -5.55 13.00
CA ASP A 67 15.05 -5.71 13.78
C ASP A 67 16.16 -4.68 13.41
N GLY A 68 15.76 -3.46 13.07
CA GLY A 68 16.66 -2.37 12.65
C GLY A 68 17.14 -2.49 11.20
N GLU A 69 16.73 -3.53 10.47
CA GLU A 69 17.13 -3.77 9.10
C GLU A 69 16.05 -3.36 8.10
N LYS A 70 16.51 -2.69 7.04
CA LYS A 70 15.66 -2.26 5.93
C LYS A 70 15.54 -3.38 4.92
N THR A 71 14.32 -3.65 4.50
CA THR A 71 14.00 -4.52 3.37
C THR A 71 13.08 -3.76 2.42
N VAL A 72 13.43 -3.72 1.14
CA VAL A 72 12.57 -3.14 0.09
C VAL A 72 11.92 -4.29 -0.67
N LYS A 73 10.62 -4.20 -0.89
CA LYS A 73 9.81 -5.17 -1.63
C LYS A 73 9.26 -4.46 -2.86
N ARG A 74 9.27 -5.10 -4.02
CA ARG A 74 8.58 -4.62 -5.21
C ARG A 74 7.57 -5.65 -5.65
N ILE A 75 6.38 -5.17 -5.94
CA ILE A 75 5.31 -5.93 -6.56
C ILE A 75 5.07 -5.32 -7.93
N ARG A 76 5.02 -6.17 -8.95
CA ARG A 76 4.65 -5.74 -10.29
C ARG A 76 3.71 -6.74 -10.94
N VAL A 77 2.67 -6.19 -11.58
CA VAL A 77 1.78 -6.91 -12.48
C VAL A 77 1.74 -6.13 -13.78
N ALA A 78 2.07 -6.77 -14.91
CA ALA A 78 2.19 -6.09 -16.20
C ALA A 78 1.72 -6.97 -17.34
N GLY A 79 1.31 -6.34 -18.45
CA GLY A 79 0.92 -7.06 -19.67
C GLY A 79 2.06 -7.94 -20.18
N GLY A 80 1.76 -9.20 -20.46
CA GLY A 80 2.74 -10.21 -20.90
C GLY A 80 3.38 -11.02 -19.77
N LEU A 81 3.06 -10.74 -18.50
CA LEU A 81 3.41 -11.60 -17.36
C LEU A 81 2.26 -12.54 -17.02
N GLU A 82 2.55 -13.83 -16.87
CA GLU A 82 1.56 -14.83 -16.38
C GLU A 82 1.46 -14.83 -14.85
N GLY A 83 1.17 -13.67 -14.25
CA GLY A 83 0.97 -13.54 -12.80
C GLY A 83 1.62 -12.31 -12.19
N ILE A 84 2.22 -12.50 -11.01
CA ILE A 84 2.71 -11.42 -10.14
C ILE A 84 4.22 -11.54 -9.99
N GLU A 85 4.97 -10.55 -10.48
CA GLU A 85 6.41 -10.42 -10.24
C GLU A 85 6.65 -9.82 -8.85
N LEU A 86 7.50 -10.49 -8.09
CA LEU A 86 7.92 -10.10 -6.75
C LEU A 86 9.44 -9.95 -6.74
N LYS A 87 9.93 -8.85 -6.18
CA LYS A 87 11.35 -8.66 -5.88
C LYS A 87 11.53 -8.19 -4.46
N VAL A 88 12.64 -8.60 -3.84
CA VAL A 88 13.03 -8.18 -2.51
C VAL A 88 14.51 -7.82 -2.51
N TRP A 89 14.84 -6.69 -1.91
CA TRP A 89 16.20 -6.26 -1.61
C TRP A 89 16.42 -6.25 -0.10
N GLY A 90 17.43 -6.97 0.37
CA GLY A 90 17.78 -7.08 1.79
C GLY A 90 19.29 -6.95 2.03
N SER A 91 19.68 -6.86 3.31
CA SER A 91 21.08 -6.67 3.74
C SER A 91 22.03 -7.82 3.33
N SER A 92 21.49 -8.99 3.02
CA SER A 92 22.22 -10.15 2.53
C SER A 92 21.34 -11.01 1.62
N LYS A 93 21.97 -11.86 0.80
CA LYS A 93 21.26 -12.80 -0.08
C LYS A 93 20.34 -13.75 0.68
N GLU A 94 20.80 -14.30 1.80
CA GLU A 94 20.00 -15.20 2.65
C GLU A 94 18.73 -14.52 3.15
N LYS A 95 18.84 -13.27 3.61
CA LYS A 95 17.68 -12.48 4.04
C LYS A 95 16.73 -12.15 2.89
N ALA A 96 17.26 -11.75 1.74
CA ALA A 96 16.45 -11.50 0.56
C ALA A 96 15.67 -12.75 0.13
N GLU A 97 16.32 -13.93 0.12
CA GLU A 97 15.70 -15.23 -0.20
C GLU A 97 14.64 -15.66 0.83
N LYS A 98 14.91 -15.46 2.12
CA LYS A 98 13.92 -15.71 3.17
C LYS A 98 12.69 -14.81 2.98
N LYS A 99 12.91 -13.52 2.77
CA LYS A 99 11.85 -12.52 2.66
C LYS A 99 11.02 -12.63 1.38
N ILE A 100 11.64 -12.99 0.24
CA ILE A 100 10.88 -13.29 -0.98
C ILE A 100 10.06 -14.58 -0.81
N GLY A 101 10.55 -15.55 -0.04
CA GLY A 101 9.81 -16.75 0.34
C GLY A 101 8.56 -16.42 1.17
N GLU A 102 8.72 -15.65 2.24
CA GLU A 102 7.61 -15.17 3.08
C GLU A 102 6.57 -14.39 2.25
N LEU A 103 7.03 -13.48 1.38
CA LEU A 103 6.13 -12.69 0.54
C LEU A 103 5.38 -13.57 -0.49
N SER A 104 6.09 -14.47 -1.18
CA SER A 104 5.48 -15.39 -2.16
C SER A 104 4.40 -16.24 -1.51
N GLN A 105 4.70 -16.84 -0.36
CA GLN A 105 3.74 -17.62 0.40
C GLN A 105 2.53 -16.77 0.80
N LYS A 106 2.74 -15.53 1.25
CA LYS A 106 1.65 -14.64 1.64
C LYS A 106 0.73 -14.28 0.48
N VAL A 107 1.29 -14.10 -0.72
CA VAL A 107 0.51 -13.88 -1.94
C VAL A 107 -0.34 -15.11 -2.26
N GLU A 108 0.25 -16.30 -2.23
CA GLU A 108 -0.45 -17.57 -2.48
C GLU A 108 -1.58 -17.83 -1.46
N GLU A 109 -1.33 -17.61 -0.17
CA GLU A 109 -2.34 -17.67 0.89
C GLU A 109 -3.50 -16.71 0.62
N THR A 110 -3.19 -15.48 0.19
CA THR A 110 -4.19 -14.45 -0.08
C THR A 110 -5.01 -14.80 -1.33
N LEU A 111 -4.38 -15.29 -2.40
CA LEU A 111 -5.06 -15.81 -3.60
C LEU A 111 -6.01 -16.96 -3.23
N SER A 112 -5.53 -17.93 -2.45
CA SER A 112 -6.33 -19.08 -2.01
C SER A 112 -7.52 -18.65 -1.16
N ARG A 113 -7.33 -17.67 -0.27
CA ARG A 113 -8.40 -17.11 0.55
C ARG A 113 -9.46 -16.43 -0.32
N ILE A 114 -9.05 -15.56 -1.25
CA ILE A 114 -9.96 -14.86 -2.16
C ILE A 114 -10.74 -15.83 -3.05
N GLY A 115 -10.09 -16.90 -3.53
CA GLY A 115 -10.74 -17.93 -4.33
C GLY A 115 -11.85 -18.71 -3.59
N LYS A 116 -11.94 -18.60 -2.27
CA LYS A 116 -12.98 -19.22 -1.43
C LYS A 116 -14.05 -18.24 -0.95
N MET A 117 -13.84 -16.94 -1.15
CA MET A 117 -14.78 -15.89 -0.75
C MET A 117 -15.99 -15.83 -1.68
N SER A 118 -17.11 -15.30 -1.16
CA SER A 118 -18.24 -14.91 -2.01
C SER A 118 -17.86 -13.74 -2.92
N VAL A 119 -18.54 -13.59 -4.06
CA VAL A 119 -18.32 -12.47 -5.00
C VAL A 119 -18.42 -11.12 -4.30
N GLU A 120 -19.39 -10.96 -3.39
CA GLU A 120 -19.56 -9.76 -2.58
C GLU A 120 -18.34 -9.50 -1.68
N ASN A 121 -17.81 -10.53 -1.01
CA ASN A 121 -16.64 -10.38 -0.15
C ASN A 121 -15.36 -10.11 -0.95
N VAL A 122 -15.24 -10.63 -2.16
CA VAL A 122 -14.15 -10.28 -3.09
C VAL A 122 -14.22 -8.79 -3.47
N GLN A 123 -15.40 -8.26 -3.77
CA GLN A 123 -15.58 -6.83 -4.06
C GLN A 123 -15.23 -5.96 -2.84
N ARG A 124 -15.69 -6.35 -1.65
CA ARG A 124 -15.35 -5.68 -0.38
C ARG A 124 -13.85 -5.72 -0.10
N PHE A 125 -13.19 -6.86 -0.36
CA PHE A 125 -11.74 -7.00 -0.27
C PHE A 125 -11.03 -6.00 -1.18
N HIS A 126 -11.37 -5.95 -2.47
CA HIS A 126 -10.72 -5.04 -3.42
C HIS A 126 -10.96 -3.56 -3.08
N SER A 127 -12.15 -3.22 -2.58
CA SER A 127 -12.45 -1.87 -2.10
C SER A 127 -11.59 -1.51 -0.88
N ALA A 128 -11.50 -2.41 0.11
CA ALA A 128 -10.67 -2.24 1.30
C ALA A 128 -9.19 -2.07 0.98
N VAL A 129 -8.64 -2.88 0.07
CA VAL A 129 -7.24 -2.73 -0.39
C VAL A 129 -7.02 -1.40 -1.11
N THR A 130 -8.02 -0.91 -1.84
CA THR A 130 -7.92 0.41 -2.50
C THR A 130 -7.83 1.53 -1.46
N ILE A 131 -8.61 1.43 -0.37
CA ILE A 131 -8.52 2.35 0.78
C ILE A 131 -7.13 2.26 1.42
N GLU A 132 -6.65 1.05 1.70
CA GLU A 132 -5.32 0.82 2.28
C GLU A 132 -4.22 1.50 1.47
N ARG A 133 -4.26 1.35 0.13
CA ARG A 133 -3.33 2.00 -0.79
C ARG A 133 -3.40 3.53 -0.72
N LYS A 134 -4.60 4.11 -0.67
CA LYS A 134 -4.78 5.58 -0.58
C LYS A 134 -4.25 6.15 0.73
N LEU A 135 -4.43 5.42 1.83
CA LEU A 135 -3.86 5.77 3.12
C LEU A 135 -2.33 5.71 3.10
N ASP A 136 -1.75 4.68 2.48
CA ASP A 136 -0.29 4.58 2.30
C ASP A 136 0.28 5.71 1.43
N MET A 137 -0.41 6.08 0.34
CA MET A 137 0.00 7.22 -0.50
C MET A 137 -0.04 8.54 0.28
N SER A 138 -1.10 8.76 1.07
CA SER A 138 -1.21 9.91 1.97
C SER A 138 -0.06 9.95 2.97
N LEU A 139 0.24 8.81 3.59
CA LEU A 139 1.34 8.65 4.55
C LEU A 139 2.69 8.99 3.90
N ASN A 140 2.98 8.42 2.73
CA ASN A 140 4.22 8.68 2.01
C ASN A 140 4.37 10.17 1.65
N ARG A 141 3.29 10.80 1.16
CA ARG A 141 3.26 12.22 0.82
C ARG A 141 3.51 13.11 2.05
N LEU A 142 2.94 12.77 3.19
CA LEU A 142 3.22 13.48 4.45
C LEU A 142 4.69 13.38 4.86
N LEU A 143 5.29 12.21 4.73
CA LEU A 143 6.68 11.96 5.16
C LEU A 143 7.74 12.51 4.19
N THR A 144 7.35 12.75 2.94
CA THR A 144 8.21 13.30 1.88
C THR A 144 8.04 14.81 1.66
N GLY A 145 7.16 15.46 2.44
CA GLY A 145 6.96 16.92 2.37
C GLY A 145 6.13 17.37 1.17
N ALA A 146 5.12 16.58 0.80
CA ALA A 146 4.17 16.96 -0.24
C ALA A 146 3.33 18.20 0.17
N THR A 147 2.68 18.80 -0.84
CA THR A 147 1.73 19.90 -0.63
C THR A 147 0.46 19.38 0.05
N ARG A 148 -0.28 20.28 0.72
CA ARG A 148 -1.56 19.89 1.33
C ARG A 148 -2.56 19.34 0.34
N GLN A 149 -2.55 19.82 -0.91
CA GLN A 149 -3.52 19.43 -1.92
C GLN A 149 -3.38 17.94 -2.28
N GLN A 150 -2.15 17.46 -2.40
CA GLN A 150 -1.87 16.06 -2.72
C GLN A 150 -2.30 15.12 -1.58
N VAL A 151 -2.07 15.51 -0.32
CA VAL A 151 -2.53 14.71 0.83
C VAL A 151 -4.05 14.76 0.97
N TYR A 152 -4.66 15.94 0.78
CA TYR A 152 -6.10 16.14 0.90
C TYR A 152 -6.86 15.21 -0.05
N PHE A 153 -6.46 15.13 -1.33
CA PHE A 153 -7.18 14.31 -2.31
C PHE A 153 -7.10 12.80 -2.02
N ASP A 154 -5.93 12.29 -1.61
CA ASP A 154 -5.82 10.87 -1.25
C ASP A 154 -6.66 10.55 -0.02
N LEU A 155 -6.65 11.42 0.98
CA LEU A 155 -7.40 11.22 2.22
C LEU A 155 -8.92 11.36 2.00
N ALA A 156 -9.36 12.31 1.18
CA ALA A 156 -10.77 12.47 0.82
C ALA A 156 -11.28 11.26 0.04
N ASP A 157 -10.52 10.75 -0.94
CA ASP A 157 -10.86 9.53 -1.68
C ASP A 157 -10.93 8.31 -0.75
N ALA A 158 -10.00 8.18 0.21
CA ALA A 158 -10.05 7.15 1.23
C ALA A 158 -11.31 7.24 2.10
N ARG A 159 -11.69 8.46 2.57
CA ARG A 159 -12.90 8.71 3.37
C ARG A 159 -14.16 8.29 2.63
N GLU A 160 -14.34 8.75 1.39
CA GLU A 160 -15.52 8.42 0.58
C GLU A 160 -15.65 6.90 0.37
N ARG A 161 -14.53 6.23 0.10
CA ARG A 161 -14.53 4.77 -0.06
C ARG A 161 -14.84 4.03 1.23
N ILE A 162 -14.43 4.55 2.39
CA ILE A 162 -14.81 3.97 3.69
C ILE A 162 -16.30 4.10 3.93
N ILE A 163 -16.91 5.26 3.63
CA ILE A 163 -18.36 5.47 3.73
C ILE A 163 -19.09 4.41 2.88
N LEU A 164 -18.66 4.23 1.63
CA LEU A 164 -19.25 3.25 0.72
C LEU A 164 -19.00 1.79 1.15
N LEU A 165 -17.82 1.48 1.70
CA LEU A 165 -17.46 0.12 2.12
C LEU A 165 -18.23 -0.31 3.36
N LEU A 166 -18.34 0.55 4.36
CA LEU A 166 -18.97 0.21 5.64
C LEU A 166 -20.49 0.30 5.54
N GLY A 167 -21.02 1.24 4.75
CA GLY A 167 -22.47 1.44 4.61
C GLY A 167 -23.17 1.86 5.92
N HIS A 168 -22.41 2.17 6.96
CA HIS A 168 -22.88 2.64 8.25
C HIS A 168 -21.93 3.69 8.81
N PHE A 169 -22.39 4.40 9.84
CA PHE A 169 -21.58 5.39 10.52
C PHE A 169 -20.40 4.73 11.24
N ASP A 170 -19.22 5.34 11.12
CA ASP A 170 -17.98 4.90 11.75
C ASP A 170 -17.18 6.10 12.23
N SER A 171 -16.60 6.02 13.44
CA SER A 171 -15.87 7.14 14.05
C SER A 171 -14.65 7.58 13.23
N SER A 172 -14.05 6.69 12.44
CA SER A 172 -12.94 7.04 11.56
C SER A 172 -13.35 8.02 10.46
N ILE A 173 -14.62 8.01 10.02
CA ILE A 173 -15.13 8.96 9.02
C ILE A 173 -15.10 10.39 9.59
N ILE A 174 -15.56 10.59 10.84
CA ILE A 174 -15.48 11.91 11.50
C ILE A 174 -14.03 12.34 11.71
N GLN A 175 -13.16 11.42 12.13
CA GLN A 175 -11.76 11.74 12.36
C GLN A 175 -11.05 12.15 11.06
N MET A 176 -11.38 11.50 9.94
CA MET A 176 -10.91 11.86 8.60
C MET A 176 -11.46 13.22 8.17
N GLU A 177 -12.74 13.50 8.40
CA GLU A 177 -13.34 14.81 8.11
C GLU A 177 -12.59 15.94 8.82
N LYS A 178 -12.40 15.79 10.14
CA LYS A 178 -11.68 16.75 10.94
C LYS A 178 -10.24 16.97 10.46
N MET A 179 -9.57 15.89 10.01
CA MET A 179 -8.23 16.00 9.44
C MET A 179 -8.24 16.75 8.10
N LEU A 180 -9.24 16.53 7.26
CA LEU A 180 -9.42 17.26 6.01
C LEU A 180 -9.68 18.75 6.26
N GLU A 181 -10.53 19.08 7.23
CA GLU A 181 -10.73 20.47 7.69
C GLU A 181 -9.41 21.09 8.17
N ASP A 182 -8.64 20.38 8.99
CA ASP A 182 -7.33 20.86 9.46
C ASP A 182 -6.34 21.06 8.30
N LEU A 183 -6.34 20.17 7.30
CA LEU A 183 -5.56 20.36 6.07
C LEU A 183 -5.96 21.62 5.32
N THR A 184 -7.25 21.98 5.26
CA THR A 184 -7.69 23.21 4.56
C THR A 184 -7.19 24.51 5.18
N LYS A 185 -6.79 24.48 6.46
CA LYS A 185 -6.24 25.64 7.18
C LYS A 185 -4.76 25.88 6.86
N LEU A 186 -4.10 24.91 6.25
CA LEU A 186 -2.70 25.03 5.83
C LEU A 186 -2.59 25.81 4.52
N ASP A 187 -1.42 26.38 4.27
CA ASP A 187 -1.11 26.99 2.98
C ASP A 187 -1.17 25.92 1.87
N LYS A 188 -1.76 26.26 0.72
CA LYS A 188 -2.00 25.36 -0.40
C LYS A 188 -0.71 24.87 -1.04
N ASP A 189 0.22 25.79 -1.24
CA ASP A 189 1.39 25.56 -2.07
C ASP A 189 2.65 25.30 -1.22
N ALA A 190 2.54 25.49 0.10
CA ALA A 190 3.61 25.14 1.03
C ALA A 190 3.60 23.64 1.36
N PRO A 191 4.79 23.02 1.48
CA PRO A 191 4.94 21.71 2.11
C PRO A 191 4.32 21.67 3.51
N ILE A 192 3.68 20.55 3.86
CA ILE A 192 3.18 20.35 5.22
C ILE A 192 4.37 20.30 6.18
N LYS A 193 4.31 21.08 7.26
CA LYS A 193 5.33 21.07 8.32
C LYS A 193 5.43 19.70 8.96
N LYS A 194 6.66 19.28 9.27
CA LYS A 194 6.97 17.94 9.78
C LYS A 194 6.14 17.56 11.00
N GLU A 195 5.99 18.44 11.98
CA GLU A 195 5.29 18.15 13.23
C GLU A 195 3.79 17.88 12.98
N VAL A 196 3.20 18.62 12.05
CA VAL A 196 1.80 18.41 11.61
C VAL A 196 1.70 17.09 10.84
N GLY A 197 2.65 16.84 9.95
CA GLY A 197 2.69 15.63 9.14
C GLY A 197 2.83 14.35 9.96
N GLU A 198 3.68 14.36 10.99
CA GLU A 198 3.87 13.23 11.91
C GLU A 198 2.60 12.93 12.71
N LYS A 199 1.90 13.97 13.21
CA LYS A 199 0.62 13.80 13.90
C LYS A 199 -0.44 13.17 12.99
N MET A 200 -0.52 13.64 11.73
CA MET A 200 -1.46 13.10 10.75
C MET A 200 -1.11 11.65 10.36
N ALA A 201 0.18 11.36 10.18
CA ALA A 201 0.69 10.03 9.89
C ALA A 201 0.26 9.00 10.94
N LEU A 202 0.30 9.36 12.23
CA LEU A 202 -0.14 8.47 13.31
C LEU A 202 -1.62 8.08 13.22
N GLU A 203 -2.51 9.01 12.85
CA GLU A 203 -3.94 8.69 12.67
C GLU A 203 -4.16 7.83 11.42
N ILE A 204 -3.45 8.13 10.33
CA ILE A 204 -3.49 7.31 9.10
C ILE A 204 -3.09 5.86 9.38
N LEU A 205 -2.05 5.65 10.19
CA LEU A 205 -1.63 4.31 10.61
C LEU A 205 -2.71 3.57 11.43
N LYS A 206 -3.47 4.28 12.27
CA LYS A 206 -4.61 3.69 13.00
C LYS A 206 -5.72 3.27 12.05
N TRP A 207 -6.10 4.13 11.09
CA TRP A 207 -7.12 3.79 10.10
C TRP A 207 -6.67 2.65 9.19
N LYS A 208 -5.40 2.63 8.77
CA LYS A 208 -4.82 1.52 8.01
C LYS A 208 -4.95 0.19 8.76
N ARG A 209 -4.63 0.18 10.06
CA ARG A 209 -4.80 -1.02 10.91
C ARG A 209 -6.25 -1.48 10.91
N LYS A 210 -7.21 -0.56 11.11
CA LYS A 210 -8.64 -0.88 11.11
C LYS A 210 -9.11 -1.50 9.78
N ILE A 211 -8.62 -0.99 8.65
CA ILE A 211 -8.92 -1.56 7.33
C ILE A 211 -8.29 -2.95 7.15
N SER A 212 -7.06 -3.14 7.63
CA SER A 212 -6.42 -4.46 7.63
C SER A 212 -7.21 -5.47 8.49
N ASP A 213 -7.68 -5.04 9.67
CA ASP A 213 -8.50 -5.87 10.55
C ASP A 213 -9.83 -6.24 9.87
N TYR A 214 -10.49 -5.29 9.19
CA TYR A 214 -11.69 -5.56 8.38
C TYR A 214 -11.41 -6.62 7.31
N ILE A 215 -10.32 -6.47 6.54
CA ILE A 215 -9.93 -7.44 5.50
C ILE A 215 -9.73 -8.84 6.09
N SER A 216 -9.16 -8.94 7.30
CA SER A 216 -8.92 -10.23 7.96
C SER A 216 -10.19 -10.98 8.35
N GLN A 217 -11.33 -10.26 8.49
CA GLN A 217 -12.61 -10.81 8.90
C GLN A 217 -13.49 -11.26 7.71
N LEU A 218 -13.15 -10.87 6.48
CA LEU A 218 -13.86 -11.31 5.29
C LEU A 218 -13.65 -12.83 5.09
N LYS A 219 -14.75 -13.55 4.83
CA LYS A 219 -14.78 -15.01 4.67
C LYS A 219 -15.19 -15.43 3.27
#